data_AF-A0A7V1LSS3-F1
#
_entry.id   AF-A0A7V1LSS3-F1
#
_cell.length_a   1.000
_cell.length_b   1.000
_cell.length_c   1.000
_cell.angle_alpha   90.00
_cell.angle_beta   90.00
_cell.angle_gamma   90.00
#
_symmetry.space_group_name_H-M   'P 1'
#
loop_
_entity.id
_entity.type
_entity.pdbx_description
1 polymer ?
#
loop_
_entity_poly.entity_id
_entity_poly.type
_entity_poly.pdbx_seq_one_letter_code
_entity_poly.pdbx_strand_id
1 'polypeptide(L)'
;KKMTRSLGNKRKEINENGEEKGIGFITKLYGNFEENEFCKIYPNKFFGYWRITVEHPLKDKEGNIVKDKKGNPKPDTNLRDYENIPFLQYDKNKKLIPQTIEEYFQREVIPHVPEAYIDETKTKTGYEINFTKYFYEFKPLRPLEEIKADILKLEQETLKLEKKVME
;
A
#
# COMPACT_ATOMS: atom_id res chain seq x y z
N LYS A 1 -23.21 -0.59 -21.81
CA LYS A 1 -23.83 0.14 -22.95
C LYS A 1 -23.37 1.59 -22.95
N LYS A 2 -23.28 2.27 -24.11
CA LYS A 2 -22.90 3.70 -24.17
C LYS A 2 -24.09 4.54 -23.72
N MET A 3 -23.89 5.50 -22.82
CA MET A 3 -24.96 6.36 -22.32
C MET A 3 -25.40 7.35 -23.41
N THR A 4 -26.71 7.64 -23.46
CA THR A 4 -27.28 8.66 -24.36
C THR A 4 -26.82 10.07 -23.98
N ARG A 5 -26.72 10.37 -22.69
CA ARG A 5 -26.13 11.60 -22.14
C ARG A 5 -25.02 11.26 -21.14
N SER A 6 -23.91 11.99 -21.20
CA SER A 6 -22.81 11.81 -20.26
C SER A 6 -23.16 12.33 -18.87
N LEU A 7 -22.68 11.64 -17.84
CA LEU A 7 -22.70 12.12 -16.45
C LEU A 7 -21.28 12.48 -16.03
N GLY A 8 -20.90 13.75 -16.18
CA GLY A 8 -19.49 14.16 -16.10
C GLY A 8 -18.63 13.40 -17.12
N ASN A 9 -17.55 12.78 -16.65
CA ASN A 9 -16.66 11.96 -17.49
C ASN A 9 -17.19 10.53 -17.75
N LYS A 10 -18.30 10.13 -17.13
CA LYS A 10 -18.88 8.78 -17.30
C LYS A 10 -19.63 8.68 -18.63
N ARG A 11 -19.23 7.74 -19.49
CA ARG A 11 -19.84 7.50 -20.84
C ARG A 11 -20.42 6.10 -21.04
N LYS A 12 -20.20 5.18 -20.09
CA LYS A 12 -20.68 3.80 -20.15
C LYS A 12 -21.60 3.54 -18.95
N GLU A 13 -22.75 2.94 -19.24
CA GLU A 13 -23.68 2.42 -18.23
C GLU A 13 -23.02 1.27 -17.47
N ILE A 14 -23.28 1.21 -16.17
CA ILE A 14 -23.03 0.03 -15.36
C ILE A 14 -24.33 -0.79 -15.41
N ASN A 15 -24.24 -2.10 -15.64
CA ASN A 15 -25.44 -2.95 -15.69
C ASN A 15 -26.17 -2.90 -14.33
N GLU A 16 -27.48 -2.66 -14.34
CA GLU A 16 -28.25 -2.44 -13.09
C GLU A 16 -28.53 -3.74 -12.33
N ASN A 17 -28.81 -4.85 -13.05
CA ASN A 17 -29.31 -6.09 -12.47
C ASN A 17 -28.40 -7.31 -12.75
N GLY A 18 -27.13 -7.23 -12.37
CA GLY A 18 -26.24 -8.39 -12.44
C GLY A 18 -26.04 -9.04 -11.08
N GLU A 19 -26.01 -10.37 -11.05
CA GLU A 19 -25.69 -11.15 -9.84
C GLU A 19 -24.19 -11.27 -9.60
N GLU A 20 -23.37 -11.14 -10.64
CA GLU A 20 -21.90 -11.26 -10.58
C GLU A 20 -21.17 -9.93 -10.81
N LYS A 21 -21.86 -8.92 -11.37
CA LYS A 21 -21.27 -7.61 -11.68
C LYS A 21 -22.34 -6.52 -11.84
N GLY A 22 -21.94 -5.27 -11.64
CA GLY A 22 -22.82 -4.11 -11.85
C GLY A 22 -23.47 -3.62 -10.55
N ILE A 23 -24.50 -2.78 -10.68
CA ILE A 23 -25.08 -2.05 -9.53
C ILE A 23 -25.73 -3.02 -8.55
N GLY A 24 -26.55 -3.96 -9.01
CA GLY A 24 -27.21 -4.96 -8.16
C GLY A 24 -26.22 -5.78 -7.33
N PHE A 25 -25.13 -6.24 -7.95
CA PHE A 25 -24.07 -6.96 -7.23
C PHE A 25 -23.35 -6.08 -6.20
N ILE A 26 -22.99 -4.85 -6.55
CA ILE A 26 -22.35 -3.90 -5.61
C ILE A 26 -23.28 -3.59 -4.44
N THR A 27 -24.57 -3.38 -4.69
CA THR A 27 -25.58 -3.15 -3.66
C THR A 27 -25.72 -4.36 -2.73
N LYS A 28 -25.70 -5.59 -3.27
CA LYS A 28 -25.68 -6.83 -2.46
C LYS A 28 -24.42 -6.91 -1.60
N LEU A 29 -23.23 -6.65 -2.16
CA LEU A 29 -21.97 -6.65 -1.40
C LEU A 29 -22.01 -5.65 -0.23
N TYR A 30 -22.49 -4.43 -0.50
CA TYR A 30 -22.64 -3.40 0.53
C TYR A 30 -23.67 -3.78 1.60
N GLY A 31 -24.83 -4.31 1.19
CA GLY A 31 -25.93 -4.67 2.09
C GLY A 31 -25.65 -5.88 2.97
N ASN A 32 -24.93 -6.89 2.45
CA ASN A 32 -24.58 -8.09 3.21
C ASN A 32 -23.53 -7.81 4.28
N PHE A 33 -22.56 -6.94 3.98
CA PHE A 33 -21.47 -6.58 4.91
C PHE A 33 -20.73 -7.82 5.45
N GLU A 34 -20.36 -8.73 4.54
CA GLU A 34 -19.63 -9.97 4.85
C GLU A 34 -18.28 -9.96 4.14
N GLU A 35 -17.25 -10.50 4.79
CA GLU A 35 -15.92 -10.61 4.19
C GLU A 35 -15.93 -11.55 2.99
N ASN A 36 -15.35 -11.10 1.87
CA ASN A 36 -15.18 -11.87 0.65
C ASN A 36 -14.06 -11.25 -0.19
N GLU A 37 -13.87 -11.72 -1.42
CA GLU A 37 -12.85 -11.20 -2.35
C GLU A 37 -12.97 -9.68 -2.61
N PHE A 38 -14.19 -9.15 -2.59
CA PHE A 38 -14.49 -7.75 -2.89
C PHE A 38 -14.75 -6.89 -1.64
N CYS A 39 -14.92 -7.51 -0.47
CA CYS A 39 -15.22 -6.82 0.79
C CYS A 39 -14.27 -7.28 1.90
N LYS A 40 -13.51 -6.33 2.45
CA LYS A 40 -12.65 -6.56 3.62
C LYS A 40 -13.16 -5.72 4.77
N ILE A 41 -13.30 -6.31 5.96
CA ILE A 41 -13.88 -5.63 7.12
C ILE A 41 -12.80 -5.45 8.17
N TYR A 42 -12.52 -4.20 8.53
CA TYR A 42 -11.50 -3.86 9.52
C TYR A 42 -12.07 -2.94 10.61
N PRO A 43 -11.60 -3.05 11.86
CA PRO A 43 -11.92 -2.07 12.88
C PRO A 43 -11.29 -0.71 12.51
N ASN A 44 -11.92 0.41 12.88
CA ASN A 44 -11.42 1.75 12.54
C ASN A 44 -9.94 1.96 12.93
N LYS A 45 -9.53 1.43 14.08
CA LYS A 45 -8.13 1.50 14.57
C LYS A 45 -7.12 0.85 13.61
N PHE A 46 -7.53 -0.05 12.73
CA PHE A 46 -6.65 -0.66 11.73
C PHE A 46 -6.06 0.36 10.76
N PHE A 47 -6.80 1.42 10.45
CA PHE A 47 -6.36 2.50 9.57
C PHE A 47 -5.65 3.62 10.32
N GLY A 48 -5.62 3.55 11.65
CA GLY A 48 -5.00 4.55 12.51
C GLY A 48 -3.52 4.28 12.73
N TYR A 49 -2.74 5.35 12.80
CA TYR A 49 -1.30 5.30 13.09
C TYR A 49 -0.86 6.53 13.89
N TRP A 50 0.24 6.37 14.62
CA TRP A 50 1.02 7.48 15.16
C TRP A 50 2.11 7.85 14.17
N ARG A 51 2.13 9.10 13.73
CA ARG A 51 3.28 9.67 13.04
C ARG A 51 4.21 10.26 14.09
N ILE A 52 5.33 9.58 14.35
CA ILE A 52 6.35 10.05 15.30
C ILE A 52 7.47 10.77 14.55
N THR A 53 8.19 11.62 15.27
CA THR A 53 9.46 12.18 14.79
C THR A 53 10.59 11.41 15.44
N VAL A 54 11.43 10.80 14.60
CA VAL A 54 12.63 10.08 15.01
C VAL A 54 13.81 11.03 14.87
N GLU A 55 14.40 11.40 15.99
CA GLU A 55 15.55 12.29 16.03
C GLU A 55 16.83 11.48 16.20
N HIS A 56 17.89 11.93 15.54
CA HIS A 56 19.24 11.42 15.71
C HIS A 56 20.07 12.46 16.45
N PRO A 57 21.00 12.05 17.33
CA PRO A 57 21.88 12.99 17.98
C PRO A 57 22.86 13.62 16.98
N LEU A 58 23.04 14.93 17.09
CA LEU A 58 24.10 15.67 16.39
C LEU A 58 25.46 15.23 16.92
N LYS A 59 26.36 14.89 15.99
CA LYS A 59 27.73 14.51 16.30
C LYS A 59 28.72 15.59 15.86
N ASP A 60 29.76 15.79 16.64
CA ASP A 60 30.89 16.63 16.23
C ASP A 60 31.82 15.89 15.26
N LYS A 61 32.92 16.54 14.85
CA LYS A 61 33.91 15.96 13.92
C LYS A 61 34.61 14.73 14.48
N GLU A 62 34.60 14.55 15.79
CA GLU A 62 35.24 13.44 16.51
C GLU A 62 34.24 12.29 16.77
N GLY A 63 32.96 12.49 16.42
CA GLY A 63 31.89 11.51 16.60
C GLY A 63 31.18 11.58 17.95
N ASN A 64 31.48 12.57 18.79
CA ASN A 64 30.85 12.72 20.10
C ASN A 64 29.48 13.40 19.98
N ILE A 65 28.53 12.96 20.80
CA ILE A 65 27.18 13.54 20.85
C ILE A 65 27.25 14.95 21.43
N VAL A 66 26.81 15.93 20.65
CA VAL A 66 26.64 17.32 21.07
C VAL A 66 25.40 17.43 21.94
N LYS A 67 25.55 17.96 23.15
CA LYS A 67 24.45 18.13 24.12
C LYS A 67 24.04 19.59 24.25
N ASP A 68 22.79 19.82 24.61
CA ASP A 68 22.26 21.13 24.98
C ASP A 68 22.72 21.56 26.39
N LYS A 69 22.31 22.76 26.82
CA LYS A 69 22.62 23.27 28.17
C LYS A 69 22.03 22.44 29.31
N LYS A 70 21.06 21.57 29.03
CA LYS A 70 20.37 20.70 29.99
C LYS A 70 20.95 19.27 29.98
N GLY A 71 21.92 18.99 29.10
CA GLY A 71 22.54 17.67 28.95
C GLY A 71 21.82 16.72 28.00
N ASN A 72 20.76 17.17 27.31
CA ASN A 72 20.05 16.35 26.32
C ASN A 72 20.82 16.35 24.99
N PRO A 73 20.84 15.24 24.23
CA PRO A 73 21.35 15.22 22.88
C PRO A 73 20.67 16.28 22.01
N LYS A 74 21.45 17.10 21.31
CA LYS A 74 20.92 18.03 20.33
C LYS A 74 20.53 17.24 19.07
N PRO A 75 19.34 17.46 18.48
CA PRO A 75 18.96 16.75 17.26
C PRO A 75 19.79 17.20 16.05
N ASP A 76 20.16 16.26 15.19
CA ASP A 76 20.63 16.53 13.83
C ASP A 76 19.44 16.63 12.88
N THR A 77 19.14 17.84 12.42
CA THR A 77 18.00 18.10 11.54
C THR A 77 18.13 17.45 10.17
N ASN A 78 19.34 17.12 9.72
CA ASN A 78 19.57 16.48 8.42
C ASN A 78 19.29 14.97 8.45
N LEU A 79 19.37 14.36 9.63
CA LEU A 79 19.13 12.94 9.86
C LEU A 79 17.77 12.67 10.50
N ARG A 80 16.94 13.70 10.69
CA ARG A 80 15.59 13.53 11.22
C ARG A 80 14.73 12.71 10.27
N ASP A 81 14.03 11.73 10.81
CA ASP A 81 13.07 10.91 10.08
C ASP A 81 11.68 10.91 10.71
N TYR A 82 10.72 10.28 10.05
CA TYR A 82 9.35 10.09 10.50
C TYR A 82 8.91 8.65 10.31
N GLU A 83 8.30 8.09 11.34
CA GLU A 83 7.71 6.76 11.29
C GLU A 83 6.20 6.84 11.45
N ASN A 84 5.47 6.09 10.62
CA ASN A 84 4.03 5.91 10.74
C ASN A 84 3.75 4.55 11.39
N ILE A 85 3.56 4.55 12.70
CA ILE A 85 3.38 3.36 13.52
C ILE A 85 1.89 3.00 13.60
N PRO A 86 1.43 1.88 13.02
CA PRO A 86 0.02 1.48 13.08
C PRO A 86 -0.46 1.26 14.53
N PHE A 87 -1.74 1.48 14.83
CA PHE A 87 -2.27 1.17 16.16
C PHE A 87 -2.40 -0.33 16.43
N LEU A 88 -2.55 -1.12 15.36
CA LEU A 88 -2.73 -2.56 15.42
C LEU A 88 -1.64 -3.27 14.62
N GLN A 89 -1.24 -4.44 15.11
CA GLN A 89 -0.35 -5.37 14.41
C GLN A 89 -0.98 -6.77 14.36
N TYR A 90 -0.48 -7.62 13.47
CA TYR A 90 -0.87 -9.02 13.43
C TYR A 90 -0.04 -9.85 14.40
N ASP A 91 -0.70 -10.70 15.17
CA ASP A 91 -0.02 -11.75 15.92
C ASP A 91 0.37 -12.95 15.02
N LYS A 92 0.98 -13.98 15.62
CA LYS A 92 1.39 -15.20 14.91
C LYS A 92 0.22 -15.96 14.26
N ASN A 93 -1.01 -15.72 14.73
CA ASN A 93 -2.24 -16.35 14.24
C ASN A 93 -3.01 -15.43 13.27
N LYS A 94 -2.40 -14.33 12.82
CA LYS A 94 -3.04 -13.31 11.96
C LYS A 94 -4.25 -12.62 12.61
N LYS A 95 -4.28 -12.56 13.95
CA LYS A 95 -5.27 -11.75 14.67
C LYS A 95 -4.71 -10.34 14.90
N LEU A 96 -5.56 -9.34 14.69
CA LEU A 96 -5.23 -7.95 15.02
C LEU A 96 -5.18 -7.74 16.53
N ILE A 97 -4.05 -7.25 17.02
CA ILE A 97 -3.82 -6.88 18.41
C ILE A 97 -3.30 -5.44 18.49
N PRO A 98 -3.58 -4.70 19.58
CA PRO A 98 -2.96 -3.40 19.82
C PRO A 98 -1.43 -3.51 19.88
N GLN A 99 -0.74 -2.43 19.53
CA GLN A 99 0.69 -2.24 19.78
C GLN A 99 0.94 -0.84 20.33
N THR A 100 2.09 -0.62 20.97
CA THR A 100 2.52 0.71 21.41
C THR A 100 3.62 1.28 20.51
N ILE A 101 3.87 2.58 20.64
CA ILE A 101 4.97 3.26 19.95
C ILE A 101 6.30 2.65 20.39
N GLU A 102 6.48 2.41 21.69
CA GLU A 102 7.72 1.91 22.29
C GLU A 102 8.02 0.50 21.80
N GLU A 103 7.03 -0.39 21.76
CA GLU A 103 7.19 -1.76 21.27
C GLU A 103 7.64 -1.79 19.80
N TYR A 104 6.99 -0.98 18.96
CA TYR A 104 7.37 -0.85 17.55
C TYR A 104 8.78 -0.25 17.42
N PHE A 105 9.07 0.83 18.15
CA PHE A 105 10.34 1.54 18.07
C PHE A 105 11.53 0.65 18.46
N GLN A 106 11.38 -0.15 19.51
CA GLN A 106 12.41 -1.11 19.93
C GLN A 106 12.60 -2.25 18.92
N ARG A 107 11.54 -2.66 18.21
CA ARG A 107 11.59 -3.77 17.25
C ARG A 107 12.12 -3.34 15.88
N GLU A 108 11.67 -2.19 15.39
CA GLU A 108 11.89 -1.77 14.00
C GLU A 108 12.93 -0.65 13.87
N VAL A 109 13.06 0.25 14.85
CA VAL A 109 13.94 1.42 14.72
C VAL A 109 15.30 1.19 15.39
N ILE A 110 15.30 0.85 16.68
CA ILE A 110 16.52 0.71 17.49
C ILE A 110 17.55 -0.28 16.90
N PRO A 111 17.17 -1.45 16.31
CA PRO A 111 18.15 -2.36 15.73
C PRO A 111 18.91 -1.78 14.53
N HIS A 112 18.32 -0.81 13.84
CA HIS A 112 18.92 -0.12 12.70
C HIS A 112 19.58 1.20 13.10
N VAL A 113 19.02 1.90 14.09
CA VAL A 113 19.53 3.17 14.62
C VAL A 113 19.51 3.15 16.16
N PRO A 114 20.56 2.61 16.80
CA PRO A 114 20.57 2.43 18.26
C PRO A 114 20.53 3.74 19.06
N GLU A 115 21.00 4.84 18.47
CA GLU A 115 21.05 6.16 19.12
C GLU A 115 19.81 7.02 18.87
N ALA A 116 18.83 6.52 18.10
CA ALA A 116 17.62 7.25 17.81
C ALA A 116 16.77 7.44 19.07
N TYR A 117 16.09 8.58 19.13
CA TYR A 117 15.11 8.86 20.18
C TYR A 117 13.87 9.53 19.57
N ILE A 118 12.75 9.40 20.27
CA ILE A 118 11.47 9.95 19.83
C ILE A 118 11.31 11.36 20.39
N ASP A 119 10.95 12.31 19.54
CA ASP A 119 10.40 13.60 20.01
C ASP A 119 8.89 13.46 20.20
N GLU A 120 8.49 13.08 21.42
CA GLU A 120 7.09 12.85 21.77
C GLU A 120 6.20 14.07 21.55
N THR A 121 6.75 15.29 21.67
CA THR A 121 6.01 16.55 21.52
C THR A 121 5.47 16.78 20.10
N LYS A 122 6.07 16.10 19.12
CA LYS A 122 5.70 16.18 17.70
C LYS A 122 4.86 15.00 17.21
N THR A 123 4.49 14.08 18.10
CA THR A 123 3.69 12.90 17.73
C THR A 123 2.29 13.32 17.30
N LYS A 124 1.84 12.80 16.16
CA LYS A 124 0.50 13.06 15.62
C LYS A 124 -0.27 11.77 15.39
N THR A 125 -1.57 11.80 15.59
CA THR A 125 -2.46 10.71 15.18
C THR A 125 -2.95 10.96 13.76
N GLY A 126 -2.80 9.97 12.88
CA GLY A 126 -3.31 9.98 11.51
C GLY A 126 -4.19 8.77 11.23
N TYR A 127 -5.01 8.88 10.19
CA TYR A 127 -5.77 7.77 9.61
C TYR A 127 -5.56 7.75 8.10
N GLU A 128 -5.28 6.59 7.53
CA GLU A 128 -5.05 6.44 6.09
C GLU A 128 -5.61 5.13 5.56
N ILE A 129 -6.25 5.21 4.39
CA ILE A 129 -6.64 4.05 3.59
C ILE A 129 -5.79 4.06 2.33
N ASN A 130 -4.74 3.23 2.32
CA ASN A 130 -3.90 3.05 1.14
C ASN A 130 -4.60 2.15 0.13
N PHE A 131 -5.25 2.76 -0.87
CA PHE A 131 -6.03 2.03 -1.86
C PHE A 131 -5.19 1.01 -2.64
N THR A 132 -3.95 1.36 -3.00
CA THR A 132 -3.04 0.45 -3.70
C THR A 132 -2.70 -0.75 -2.84
N LYS A 133 -2.38 -0.58 -1.56
CA LYS A 133 -2.07 -1.71 -0.67
C LYS A 133 -3.24 -2.69 -0.51
N TYR A 134 -4.48 -2.19 -0.44
CA TYR A 134 -5.63 -3.02 -0.10
C TYR A 134 -6.41 -3.57 -1.29
N PHE A 135 -6.46 -2.83 -2.40
CA PHE A 135 -7.31 -3.13 -3.56
C PHE A 135 -6.53 -3.36 -4.85
N TYR A 136 -5.20 -3.15 -4.86
CA TYR A 136 -4.41 -3.53 -6.02
C TYR A 136 -4.21 -5.05 -6.04
N GLU A 137 -4.71 -5.66 -7.10
CA GLU A 137 -4.42 -7.05 -7.43
C GLU A 137 -3.37 -7.07 -8.54
N PHE A 138 -2.20 -7.63 -8.24
CA PHE A 138 -1.15 -7.78 -9.22
C PHE A 138 -1.59 -8.77 -10.29
N LYS A 139 -1.67 -8.32 -11.54
CA LYS A 139 -1.91 -9.19 -12.69
C LYS A 139 -0.56 -9.62 -13.24
N PRO A 140 -0.15 -10.90 -13.03
CA PRO A 140 1.11 -11.37 -13.57
C PRO A 140 1.10 -11.24 -15.09
N LEU A 141 2.27 -10.97 -15.65
CA LEU A 141 2.46 -11.02 -17.09
C LEU A 141 2.24 -12.45 -17.58
N ARG A 142 1.74 -12.58 -18.81
CA ARG A 142 1.61 -13.89 -19.45
C ARG A 142 2.98 -14.59 -19.51
N PRO A 143 3.05 -15.92 -19.30
CA PRO A 143 4.30 -16.68 -19.35
C PRO A 143 5.04 -16.51 -20.68
N LEU A 144 6.37 -16.52 -20.65
CA LEU A 144 7.21 -16.31 -21.85
C LEU A 144 6.95 -17.38 -22.92
N GLU A 145 6.61 -18.59 -22.50
CA GLU A 145 6.28 -19.73 -23.35
C GLU A 145 5.05 -19.45 -24.21
N GLU A 146 4.01 -18.83 -23.63
CA GLU A 146 2.82 -18.41 -24.35
C GLU A 146 3.15 -17.29 -25.35
N ILE A 147 3.99 -16.32 -24.94
CA ILE A 147 4.48 -15.26 -25.83
C ILE A 147 5.17 -15.85 -27.05
N LYS A 148 6.05 -16.83 -26.81
CA LYS A 148 6.81 -17.51 -27.87
C LYS A 148 5.91 -18.31 -28.81
N ALA A 149 4.93 -19.03 -28.25
CA ALA A 149 3.97 -19.79 -29.05
C ALA A 149 3.16 -18.87 -29.98
N ASP A 150 2.70 -17.72 -29.48
CA ASP A 150 1.99 -16.73 -30.29
C ASP A 150 2.86 -16.13 -31.39
N ILE A 151 4.12 -15.79 -31.08
CA ILE A 151 5.07 -15.26 -32.07
C ILE A 151 5.28 -16.27 -33.19
N LEU A 152 5.57 -17.53 -32.86
CA LEU A 152 5.79 -18.59 -33.85
C LEU A 152 4.53 -18.83 -34.70
N LYS A 153 3.35 -18.75 -34.10
CA LYS A 153 2.09 -18.87 -34.82
C LYS A 153 1.90 -17.71 -35.81
N LEU A 154 2.18 -16.47 -35.40
CA LEU A 154 2.13 -15.29 -36.26
C LEU A 154 3.15 -15.37 -37.40
N GLU A 155 4.36 -15.88 -37.15
CA GLU A 155 5.37 -16.12 -38.18
C GLU A 155 4.86 -17.12 -39.23
N GLN A 156 4.25 -18.23 -38.80
CA GLN A 156 3.68 -19.22 -39.69
C GLN A 156 2.50 -18.68 -40.52
N GLU A 157 1.64 -17.85 -39.91
CA GLU A 157 0.53 -17.19 -40.62
C GLU A 157 1.06 -16.21 -41.68
N THR A 158 2.08 -15.42 -41.32
CA THR A 158 2.73 -14.46 -42.24
C THR A 158 3.34 -15.18 -43.44
N LEU A 159 4.09 -16.26 -43.20
CA LEU A 159 4.70 -17.07 -44.27
C LEU A 159 3.66 -17.67 -45.23
N LYS A 160 2.49 -18.08 -44.72
CA LYS A 160 1.38 -18.59 -45.55
C LYS A 160 0.78 -17.47 -46.42
N LEU A 161 0.60 -16.28 -45.86
CA LEU A 161 0.10 -15.12 -46.58
C LEU A 161 1.06 -14.68 -47.68
N GLU A 162 2.36 -14.62 -47.41
CA GLU A 162 3.38 -14.27 -48.40
C GLU A 162 3.38 -15.24 -49.58
N LYS A 163 3.34 -16.56 -49.32
CA LYS A 163 3.21 -17.56 -50.38
C LYS A 163 1.97 -17.34 -51.24
N LYS A 164 0.84 -17.05 -50.62
CA LYS A 164 -0.43 -16.80 -51.33
C LYS A 164 -0.40 -15.53 -52.19
N VAL A 165 0.44 -14.54 -51.86
CA VAL A 165 0.59 -13.31 -52.64
C VAL A 165 1.60 -13.47 -53.79
N MET A 166 2.56 -14.38 -53.64
CA MET A 166 3.56 -14.69 -54.68
C MET A 166 3.10 -15.74 -55.70
N GLU A 167 2.01 -16.46 -55.41
CA GLU A 167 1.27 -17.33 -56.34
C GLU A 167 0.20 -16.55 -57.11
#